data_AF-A0A7J3TBQ7-F1
#
_entry.id   AF-A0A7J3TBQ7-F1
#
_cell.length_a   1.000
_cell.length_b   1.000
_cell.length_c   1.000
_cell.angle_alpha   90.00
_cell.angle_beta   90.00
_cell.angle_gamma   90.00
#
_symmetry.space_group_name_H-M   'P 1'
#
loop_
_entity.id
_entity.type
_entity.pdbx_description
1 polymer ?
#
loop_
_entity_poly.entity_id
_entity_poly.type
_entity_poly.pdbx_seq_one_letter_code
_entity_poly.pdbx_strand_id
1 'polypeptide(L)'
;VVEMILVYDKGGKHGEICNTLMIPTGVEYKLIHDFTESVLEKEKPTSVMIYVDGKIEKPVEDLLLRERRDFLLILLMEKDIEINEKIRYSSEIVFLDLLDMNESRKRLRKALTSHIVRKLKTINDFTIYLAKNGIYPGTVFFTKPENTQAFMSLLLSVNINKKNLLIASRFNFALEMPEIFNDDNFVWVTDSIGAQRNRPVNLSFISDTIVKRMLEGKSSVVFVDVFDLLIVYHEFFEVARAFEQIKSAAIEKNSYLILVFSDNAMDSIQFGQITRFCQEWQPESIEDLEMRG
;
A
#
# COMPACT_ATOMS: atom_id res chain seq x y z
N VAL A 1 9.64 21.97 -6.23
CA VAL A 1 9.31 21.40 -7.55
C VAL A 1 7.96 21.98 -7.92
N VAL A 2 7.82 22.65 -9.05
CA VAL A 2 6.52 23.14 -9.50
C VAL A 2 5.69 21.90 -9.84
N GLU A 3 4.59 21.67 -9.12
CA GLU A 3 3.70 20.55 -9.40
C GLU A 3 2.89 20.87 -10.65
N MET A 4 3.29 20.29 -11.78
CA MET A 4 2.55 20.38 -13.04
C MET A 4 1.59 19.20 -13.15
N ILE A 5 0.31 19.49 -13.34
CA ILE A 5 -0.73 18.48 -13.56
C ILE A 5 -1.13 18.48 -15.04
N LEU A 6 -1.08 17.31 -15.69
CA LEU A 6 -1.70 17.14 -17.01
C LEU A 6 -3.14 16.68 -16.85
N VAL A 7 -4.05 17.35 -17.53
CA VAL A 7 -5.46 16.97 -17.59
C VAL A 7 -5.77 16.52 -19.01
N TYR A 8 -5.96 15.23 -19.19
CA TYR A 8 -6.34 14.64 -20.46
C TYR A 8 -7.86 14.69 -20.63
N ASP A 9 -8.30 15.52 -21.57
CA ASP A 9 -9.68 15.65 -22.01
C ASP A 9 -9.75 15.35 -23.50
N LYS A 10 -10.04 14.10 -23.83
CA LYS A 10 -10.14 13.61 -25.21
C LYS A 10 -11.08 14.45 -26.06
N GLY A 11 -12.27 14.76 -25.54
CA GLY A 11 -13.33 15.43 -26.30
C GLY A 11 -13.19 16.94 -26.35
N GLY A 12 -12.34 17.53 -25.49
CA GLY A 12 -12.28 18.98 -25.27
C GLY A 12 -13.58 19.55 -24.69
N LYS A 13 -14.47 18.70 -24.17
CA LYS A 13 -15.81 19.06 -23.70
C LYS A 13 -15.82 19.40 -22.21
N HIS A 14 -14.77 19.06 -21.48
CA HIS A 14 -14.72 19.12 -20.03
C HIS A 14 -13.84 20.27 -19.52
N GLY A 15 -13.40 21.17 -20.41
CA GLY A 15 -12.55 22.31 -20.05
C GLY A 15 -13.18 23.23 -18.98
N GLU A 16 -14.48 23.51 -19.04
CA GLU A 16 -15.17 24.31 -18.02
C GLU A 16 -15.25 23.60 -16.66
N ILE A 17 -15.49 22.29 -16.66
CA ILE A 17 -15.51 21.47 -15.45
C ILE A 17 -14.11 21.45 -14.82
N CYS A 18 -13.08 21.22 -15.64
CA CYS A 18 -11.69 21.21 -15.20
C CYS A 18 -11.27 22.57 -14.62
N ASN A 19 -11.65 23.68 -15.26
CA ASN A 19 -11.41 25.03 -14.74
C ASN A 19 -12.06 25.23 -13.37
N THR A 20 -13.33 24.85 -13.23
CA THR A 20 -14.10 24.94 -11.98
C THR A 20 -13.49 24.10 -10.84
N LEU A 21 -12.93 22.95 -11.17
CA LEU A 21 -12.24 22.06 -10.22
C LEU A 21 -10.86 22.60 -9.85
N MET A 22 -10.05 22.96 -10.84
CA MET A 22 -8.61 23.20 -10.69
C MET A 22 -8.24 24.62 -10.31
N ILE A 23 -8.87 25.66 -10.89
CA ILE A 23 -8.50 27.06 -10.59
C ILE A 23 -8.51 27.34 -9.08
N PRO A 24 -9.52 26.92 -8.30
CA PRO A 24 -9.56 27.17 -6.86
C PRO A 24 -8.59 26.32 -6.04
N THR A 25 -7.87 25.38 -6.66
CA THR A 25 -6.77 24.66 -6.01
C THR A 25 -5.47 25.45 -6.03
N GLY A 26 -5.32 26.41 -6.96
CA GLY A 26 -4.09 27.16 -7.17
C GLY A 26 -2.93 26.34 -7.75
N VAL A 27 -3.18 25.09 -8.17
CA VAL A 27 -2.17 24.21 -8.77
C VAL A 27 -2.09 24.45 -10.27
N GLU A 28 -0.87 24.52 -10.80
CA GLU A 28 -0.64 24.68 -12.23
C GLU A 28 -1.05 23.41 -12.98
N TYR A 29 -1.83 23.59 -14.04
CA TYR A 29 -2.30 22.46 -14.84
C TYR A 29 -2.37 22.81 -16.31
N LYS A 30 -2.25 21.78 -17.15
CA LYS A 30 -2.30 21.89 -18.61
C LYS A 30 -3.30 20.90 -19.18
N LEU A 31 -4.26 21.43 -19.93
CA LEU A 31 -5.19 20.60 -20.72
C LEU A 31 -4.47 20.05 -21.94
N ILE A 32 -4.61 18.75 -22.16
CA ILE A 32 -4.08 18.05 -23.33
C ILE A 32 -5.18 17.22 -23.97
N HIS A 33 -5.14 17.13 -25.31
CA HIS A 33 -6.07 16.34 -26.11
C HIS A 33 -5.41 15.10 -26.74
N ASP A 34 -4.08 15.03 -26.67
CA ASP A 34 -3.29 13.89 -27.10
C ASP A 34 -2.44 13.40 -25.93
N PHE A 35 -2.59 12.14 -25.55
CA PHE A 35 -1.88 11.52 -24.44
C PHE A 35 -0.87 10.52 -24.98
N THR A 36 0.38 10.97 -25.10
CA THR A 36 1.49 10.20 -25.67
C THR A 36 2.70 10.22 -24.74
N GLU A 37 3.62 9.28 -24.95
CA GLU A 37 4.89 9.21 -24.20
C GLU A 37 5.72 10.48 -24.33
N SER A 38 5.78 11.07 -25.54
CA SER A 38 6.53 12.29 -25.79
C SER A 38 6.00 13.48 -24.96
N VAL A 39 4.68 13.54 -24.72
CA VAL A 39 4.08 14.55 -23.84
C VAL A 39 4.49 14.32 -22.39
N LEU A 40 4.47 13.07 -21.91
CA LEU A 40 4.90 12.72 -20.55
C LEU A 40 6.39 13.04 -20.31
N GLU A 41 7.26 12.70 -21.26
CA GLU A 41 8.70 12.95 -21.19
C GLU A 41 9.04 14.45 -21.21
N LYS A 42 8.30 15.23 -22.00
CA LYS A 42 8.50 16.67 -22.14
C LYS A 42 8.01 17.43 -20.92
N GLU A 43 6.79 17.16 -20.47
CA GLU A 43 6.14 17.95 -19.43
C GLU A 43 6.47 17.45 -18.01
N LYS A 44 6.90 16.18 -17.87
CA LYS A 44 7.29 15.52 -16.60
C LYS A 44 6.29 15.81 -15.47
N PRO A 45 5.00 15.47 -15.66
CA PRO A 45 3.97 15.77 -14.68
C PRO A 45 4.21 15.07 -13.36
N THR A 46 3.80 15.72 -12.27
CA THR A 46 3.71 15.06 -10.97
C THR A 46 2.41 14.24 -10.85
N SER A 47 1.36 14.68 -11.55
CA SER A 47 0.08 13.96 -11.63
C SER A 47 -0.54 14.05 -13.02
N VAL A 48 -1.23 12.99 -13.43
CA VAL A 48 -2.03 12.93 -14.64
C VAL A 48 -3.47 12.67 -14.23
N MET A 49 -4.36 13.56 -14.66
CA MET A 49 -5.80 13.43 -14.49
C MET A 49 -6.42 13.03 -15.82
N ILE A 50 -7.23 11.98 -15.82
CA ILE A 50 -7.94 11.51 -17.00
C ILE A 50 -9.43 11.59 -16.72
N TYR A 51 -10.15 12.32 -17.57
CA TYR A 51 -11.60 12.28 -17.56
C TYR A 51 -12.08 11.03 -18.30
N VAL A 52 -12.81 10.16 -17.61
CA VAL A 52 -13.30 8.88 -18.14
C VAL A 52 -14.81 8.97 -18.33
N ASP A 53 -15.25 9.15 -19.57
CA ASP A 53 -16.66 9.18 -19.99
C ASP A 53 -17.17 7.84 -20.55
N GLY A 54 -16.26 6.88 -20.71
CA GLY A 54 -16.53 5.55 -21.25
C GLY A 54 -15.29 4.67 -21.17
N LYS A 55 -15.10 3.78 -22.15
CA LYS A 55 -13.92 2.92 -22.19
C LYS A 55 -12.66 3.74 -22.50
N ILE A 56 -11.60 3.52 -21.72
CA ILE A 56 -10.27 4.10 -21.99
C ILE A 56 -9.77 3.53 -23.32
N GLU A 57 -9.30 4.41 -24.21
CA GLU A 57 -8.80 3.97 -25.52
C GLU A 57 -7.52 3.16 -25.37
N LYS A 58 -7.38 2.11 -26.18
CA LYS A 58 -6.25 1.17 -26.09
C LYS A 58 -4.87 1.85 -26.07
N PRO A 59 -4.57 2.86 -26.91
CA PRO A 59 -3.27 3.55 -26.84
C PRO A 59 -3.01 4.24 -25.49
N VAL A 60 -4.05 4.83 -24.89
CA VAL A 60 -3.96 5.45 -23.56
C VAL A 60 -3.84 4.37 -22.49
N GLU A 61 -4.66 3.32 -22.58
CA GLU A 61 -4.61 2.18 -21.66
C GLU A 61 -3.21 1.55 -21.62
N ASP A 62 -2.60 1.29 -22.79
CA ASP A 62 -1.26 0.73 -22.91
C ASP A 62 -0.18 1.61 -22.25
N LEU A 63 -0.34 2.95 -22.30
CA LEU A 63 0.55 3.89 -21.59
C LEU A 63 0.34 3.83 -20.07
N LEU A 64 -0.91 3.69 -19.61
CA LEU A 64 -1.23 3.61 -18.18
C LEU A 64 -0.84 2.27 -17.55
N LEU A 65 -0.75 1.21 -18.35
CA LEU A 65 -0.37 -0.14 -17.94
C LEU A 65 1.14 -0.39 -17.93
N ARG A 66 1.95 0.63 -18.22
CA ARG A 66 3.41 0.54 -18.11
C ARG A 66 3.83 0.14 -16.70
N GLU A 67 4.84 -0.72 -16.62
CA GLU A 67 5.32 -1.25 -15.34
C GLU A 67 5.78 -0.15 -14.38
N ARG A 68 6.39 0.93 -14.88
CA ARG A 68 6.82 2.05 -14.05
C ARG A 68 6.06 3.31 -14.40
N ARG A 69 5.49 3.95 -13.37
CA ARG A 69 4.90 5.29 -13.47
C ARG A 69 5.49 6.21 -12.41
N ASP A 70 6.00 7.35 -12.87
CA ASP A 70 6.59 8.38 -12.02
C ASP A 70 5.60 9.52 -11.70
N PHE A 71 4.32 9.35 -12.06
CA PHE A 71 3.24 10.29 -11.81
C PHE A 71 2.09 9.62 -11.05
N LEU A 72 1.35 10.42 -10.26
CA LEU A 72 0.07 10.00 -9.69
C LEU A 72 -0.99 9.99 -10.79
N LEU A 73 -1.68 8.85 -10.97
CA LEU A 73 -2.81 8.76 -11.88
C LEU A 73 -4.12 9.02 -11.11
N ILE A 74 -4.93 9.97 -11.60
CA ILE A 74 -6.25 10.28 -11.07
C ILE A 74 -7.28 10.08 -12.17
N LEU A 75 -8.29 9.26 -11.92
CA LEU A 75 -9.42 9.07 -12.83
C LEU A 75 -10.59 9.91 -12.35
N LEU A 76 -11.05 10.84 -13.18
CA LEU A 76 -12.26 11.60 -12.97
C LEU A 76 -13.43 10.88 -13.64
N MET A 77 -14.47 10.55 -12.89
CA MET A 77 -15.58 9.74 -13.38
C MET A 77 -16.90 10.30 -12.87
N GLU A 78 -17.94 10.37 -13.69
CA GLU A 78 -19.29 10.76 -13.20
C GLU A 78 -20.07 9.57 -12.64
N LYS A 79 -19.72 8.36 -13.07
CA LYS A 79 -20.31 7.09 -12.68
C LYS A 79 -19.23 6.03 -12.63
N ASP A 80 -19.51 4.91 -11.96
CA ASP A 80 -18.59 3.77 -12.00
C ASP A 80 -18.54 3.18 -13.41
N ILE A 81 -17.34 3.15 -13.98
CA ILE A 81 -17.07 2.60 -15.32
C ILE A 81 -16.08 1.46 -15.13
N GLU A 82 -16.37 0.36 -15.80
CA GLU A 82 -15.49 -0.79 -15.84
C GLU A 82 -14.17 -0.41 -16.53
N ILE A 83 -13.08 -0.58 -15.79
CA ILE A 83 -11.73 -0.26 -16.21
C ILE A 83 -10.82 -1.41 -15.82
N ASN A 84 -9.67 -1.51 -16.49
CA ASN A 84 -8.67 -2.50 -16.18
C ASN A 84 -8.29 -2.48 -14.69
N GLU A 85 -8.29 -3.65 -14.07
CA GLU A 85 -7.98 -3.84 -12.65
C GLU A 85 -6.65 -3.20 -12.24
N LYS A 86 -5.61 -3.32 -13.07
CA LYS A 86 -4.31 -2.72 -12.79
C LYS A 86 -4.38 -1.21 -12.77
N ILE A 87 -5.21 -0.58 -13.61
CA ILE A 87 -5.41 0.86 -13.59
C ILE A 87 -6.22 1.24 -12.35
N ARG A 88 -7.31 0.53 -12.06
CA ARG A 88 -8.19 0.77 -10.91
C ARG A 88 -7.39 0.83 -9.60
N TYR A 89 -6.60 -0.20 -9.29
CA TYR A 89 -5.87 -0.28 -8.03
C TYR A 89 -4.52 0.46 -8.01
N SER A 90 -4.14 1.08 -9.12
CA SER A 90 -2.95 1.94 -9.19
C SER A 90 -3.31 3.41 -9.38
N SER A 91 -4.58 3.79 -9.28
CA SER A 91 -5.05 5.17 -9.46
C SER A 91 -5.90 5.63 -8.29
N GLU A 92 -6.00 6.94 -8.13
CA GLU A 92 -7.04 7.56 -7.30
C GLU A 92 -8.27 7.78 -8.17
N ILE A 93 -9.44 7.33 -7.69
CA ILE A 93 -10.71 7.52 -8.39
C ILE A 93 -11.48 8.66 -7.72
N VAL A 94 -11.84 9.66 -8.50
CA VAL A 94 -12.63 10.82 -8.05
C VAL A 94 -13.95 10.81 -8.80
N PHE A 95 -15.01 10.46 -8.06
CA PHE A 95 -16.37 10.60 -8.56
C PHE A 95 -16.82 12.06 -8.53
N LEU A 96 -17.11 12.59 -9.71
CA LEU A 96 -17.60 13.95 -9.92
C LEU A 96 -19.11 14.00 -9.69
N ASP A 97 -19.51 14.88 -8.80
CA ASP A 97 -20.87 15.37 -8.65
C ASP A 97 -20.97 16.73 -9.34
N LEU A 98 -21.67 16.77 -10.49
CA LEU A 98 -21.89 17.99 -11.26
C LEU A 98 -22.86 18.96 -10.59
N LEU A 99 -23.70 18.48 -9.67
CA LEU A 99 -24.64 19.29 -8.91
C LEU A 99 -23.96 19.91 -7.68
N ASP A 100 -22.96 19.22 -7.11
CA ASP A 100 -22.12 19.70 -6.02
C ASP A 100 -20.61 19.69 -6.36
N MET A 101 -20.19 20.74 -7.07
CA MET A 101 -18.78 20.94 -7.43
C MET A 101 -17.87 21.17 -6.21
N ASN A 102 -18.40 21.56 -5.05
CA ASN A 102 -17.57 21.75 -3.85
C ASN A 102 -17.15 20.41 -3.26
N GLU A 103 -18.07 19.45 -3.21
CA GLU A 103 -17.77 18.08 -2.78
C GLU A 103 -16.79 17.40 -3.76
N SER A 104 -17.01 17.55 -5.07
CA SER A 104 -16.06 17.07 -6.11
C SER A 104 -14.66 17.64 -5.91
N ARG A 105 -14.54 18.94 -5.60
CA ARG A 105 -13.25 19.58 -5.31
C ARG A 105 -12.60 19.05 -4.03
N LYS A 106 -13.38 18.77 -2.99
CA LYS A 106 -12.88 18.18 -1.74
C LYS A 106 -12.29 16.79 -1.99
N ARG A 107 -12.98 15.95 -2.78
CA ARG A 107 -12.49 14.63 -3.19
C ARG A 107 -11.22 14.74 -4.02
N LEU A 108 -11.18 15.64 -5.00
CA LEU A 108 -9.99 15.87 -5.81
C LEU A 108 -8.79 16.34 -4.98
N ARG A 109 -8.99 17.27 -4.04
CA ARG A 109 -7.92 17.73 -3.13
C ARG A 109 -7.37 16.56 -2.31
N LYS A 110 -8.23 15.66 -1.83
CA LYS A 110 -7.81 14.45 -1.10
C LYS A 110 -7.02 13.50 -2.00
N ALA A 111 -7.44 13.30 -3.25
CA ALA A 111 -6.73 12.47 -4.21
C ALA A 111 -5.33 13.04 -4.54
N LEU A 112 -5.24 14.34 -4.80
CA LEU A 112 -3.97 15.02 -5.12
C LEU A 112 -2.94 14.93 -3.98
N THR A 113 -3.41 14.96 -2.73
CA THR A 113 -2.55 14.81 -1.55
C THR A 113 -2.36 13.35 -1.10
N SER A 114 -2.95 12.39 -1.81
CA SER A 114 -2.79 10.98 -1.47
C SER A 114 -1.34 10.54 -1.70
N HIS A 115 -0.70 10.16 -0.60
CA HIS A 115 0.65 9.61 -0.63
C HIS A 115 0.66 8.09 -0.85
N ILE A 116 -0.50 7.42 -0.74
CA ILE A 116 -0.59 5.96 -0.75
C ILE A 116 -0.32 5.43 -2.14
N VAL A 117 -1.14 5.82 -3.12
CA VAL A 117 -0.99 5.40 -4.52
C VAL A 117 0.32 5.94 -5.12
N ARG A 118 0.77 7.13 -4.70
CA ARG A 118 2.04 7.72 -5.17
C ARG A 118 3.27 6.86 -4.84
N LYS A 119 3.21 6.05 -3.78
CA LYS A 119 4.30 5.11 -3.42
C LYS A 119 4.31 3.86 -4.31
N LEU A 120 3.21 3.56 -4.99
CA LEU A 120 3.07 2.43 -5.91
C LEU A 120 3.74 2.74 -7.27
N LYS A 121 5.07 2.68 -7.30
CA LYS A 121 5.85 3.00 -8.50
C LYS A 121 5.88 1.89 -9.55
N THR A 122 5.73 0.65 -9.10
CA THR A 122 5.78 -0.56 -9.95
C THR A 122 4.39 -1.17 -10.06
N ILE A 123 3.96 -1.45 -11.28
CA ILE A 123 2.64 -1.97 -11.62
C ILE A 123 2.84 -3.37 -12.20
N ASN A 124 2.68 -4.37 -11.35
CA ASN A 124 2.74 -5.77 -11.72
C ASN A 124 1.71 -6.56 -10.90
N ASP A 125 1.60 -7.85 -11.16
CA ASP A 125 0.56 -8.67 -10.52
C ASP A 125 0.73 -8.69 -8.99
N PHE A 126 1.97 -8.74 -8.49
CA PHE A 126 2.26 -8.66 -7.05
C PHE A 126 1.76 -7.36 -6.41
N THR A 127 2.08 -6.20 -6.99
CA THR A 127 1.72 -4.90 -6.40
C THR A 127 0.22 -4.61 -6.52
N ILE A 128 -0.41 -5.02 -7.62
CA ILE A 128 -1.85 -4.86 -7.83
C ILE A 128 -2.64 -5.81 -6.95
N TYR A 129 -2.17 -7.05 -6.76
CA TYR A 129 -2.78 -8.00 -5.84
C TYR A 129 -2.82 -7.48 -4.39
N LEU A 130 -1.73 -6.89 -3.91
CA LEU A 130 -1.71 -6.26 -2.58
C LEU A 130 -2.63 -5.04 -2.51
N ALA A 131 -2.58 -4.17 -3.53
CA ALA A 131 -3.42 -2.96 -3.58
C ALA A 131 -4.92 -3.29 -3.62
N LYS A 132 -5.31 -4.35 -4.35
CA LYS A 132 -6.68 -4.89 -4.37
C LYS A 132 -7.17 -5.25 -2.97
N ASN A 133 -6.28 -5.85 -2.17
CA ASN A 133 -6.55 -6.23 -0.79
C ASN A 133 -6.29 -5.09 0.22
N GLY A 134 -6.19 -3.84 -0.25
CA GLY A 134 -6.05 -2.64 0.58
C GLY A 134 -4.66 -2.39 1.14
N ILE A 135 -3.64 -3.14 0.70
CA ILE A 135 -2.27 -3.06 1.23
C ILE A 135 -1.37 -2.33 0.22
N TYR A 136 -0.75 -1.24 0.66
CA TYR A 136 0.07 -0.37 -0.18
C TYR A 136 1.50 -0.25 0.35
N PRO A 137 2.49 -0.04 -0.53
CA PRO A 137 3.89 0.01 -0.13
C PRO A 137 4.19 1.24 0.72
N GLY A 138 5.05 1.08 1.73
CA GLY A 138 5.47 2.16 2.62
C GLY A 138 4.35 2.70 3.52
N THR A 139 3.23 1.97 3.62
CA THR A 139 2.17 2.18 4.61
C THR A 139 2.30 1.11 5.68
N VAL A 140 2.20 1.52 6.94
CA VAL A 140 2.19 0.61 8.08
C VAL A 140 0.75 0.27 8.39
N PHE A 141 0.45 -1.02 8.39
CA PHE A 141 -0.85 -1.54 8.77
C PHE A 141 -0.78 -2.20 10.15
N PHE A 142 -1.88 -2.15 10.87
CA PHE A 142 -2.11 -3.05 11.98
C PHE A 142 -3.39 -3.83 11.77
N THR A 143 -3.45 -5.04 12.32
CA THR A 143 -4.65 -5.86 12.30
C THR A 143 -4.79 -6.63 13.60
N LYS A 144 -6.01 -7.10 13.86
CA LYS A 144 -6.30 -7.89 15.05
C LYS A 144 -5.90 -9.36 14.83
N PRO A 145 -5.57 -10.12 15.90
CA PRO A 145 -5.17 -11.52 15.78
C PRO A 145 -6.15 -12.40 15.01
N GLU A 146 -7.46 -12.10 15.05
CA GLU A 146 -8.50 -12.86 14.37
C GLU A 146 -8.33 -12.83 12.83
N ASN A 147 -7.68 -11.80 12.29
CA ASN A 147 -7.43 -11.66 10.85
C ASN A 147 -6.16 -12.37 10.36
N THR A 148 -5.43 -13.06 11.24
CA THR A 148 -4.20 -13.79 10.88
C THR A 148 -4.45 -14.81 9.76
N GLN A 149 -5.60 -15.49 9.76
CA GLN A 149 -5.93 -16.45 8.71
C GLN A 149 -6.13 -15.79 7.34
N ALA A 150 -6.76 -14.61 7.29
CA ALA A 150 -6.91 -13.84 6.06
C ALA A 150 -5.53 -13.39 5.56
N PHE A 151 -4.66 -12.93 6.47
CA PHE A 151 -3.28 -12.60 6.12
C PHE A 151 -2.50 -13.79 5.56
N MET A 152 -2.57 -14.95 6.19
CA MET A 152 -1.90 -16.15 5.68
C MET A 152 -2.44 -16.53 4.30
N SER A 153 -3.75 -16.45 4.09
CA SER A 153 -4.37 -16.68 2.77
C SER A 153 -3.83 -15.74 1.70
N LEU A 154 -3.71 -14.44 2.03
CA LEU A 154 -3.09 -13.43 1.17
C LEU A 154 -1.64 -13.80 0.83
N LEU A 155 -0.87 -14.17 1.84
CA LEU A 155 0.52 -14.54 1.65
C LEU A 155 0.73 -15.81 0.85
N LEU A 156 -0.22 -16.74 0.84
CA LEU A 156 -0.14 -18.02 0.13
C LEU A 156 -0.42 -17.91 -1.36
N SER A 157 -1.02 -16.81 -1.84
CA SER A 157 -1.28 -16.59 -3.26
C SER A 157 -0.03 -16.72 -4.15
N VAL A 158 -0.23 -17.17 -5.38
CA VAL A 158 0.81 -17.25 -6.43
C VAL A 158 1.35 -15.88 -6.83
N ASN A 159 0.59 -14.81 -6.57
CA ASN A 159 0.99 -13.43 -6.86
C ASN A 159 2.04 -12.91 -5.86
N ILE A 160 2.27 -13.61 -4.73
CA ILE A 160 3.26 -13.22 -3.73
C ILE A 160 4.60 -13.92 -3.96
N ASN A 161 5.66 -13.14 -4.15
CA ASN A 161 7.02 -13.66 -4.18
C ASN A 161 7.51 -14.00 -2.76
N LYS A 162 7.51 -15.30 -2.41
CA LYS A 162 7.88 -15.80 -1.08
C LYS A 162 9.33 -15.50 -0.67
N LYS A 163 10.23 -15.26 -1.64
CA LYS A 163 11.62 -14.89 -1.35
C LYS A 163 11.74 -13.50 -0.75
N ASN A 164 10.76 -12.63 -1.00
CA ASN A 164 10.74 -11.26 -0.51
C ASN A 164 9.84 -11.10 0.73
N LEU A 165 9.46 -12.22 1.35
CA LEU A 165 8.65 -12.24 2.55
C LEU A 165 9.54 -12.18 3.79
N LEU A 166 9.01 -11.63 4.87
CA LEU A 166 9.53 -11.86 6.21
C LEU A 166 8.35 -12.00 7.18
N ILE A 167 8.29 -13.10 7.91
CA ILE A 167 7.32 -13.29 8.98
C ILE A 167 8.06 -13.44 10.31
N ALA A 168 7.73 -12.60 11.28
CA ALA A 168 8.02 -12.84 12.68
C ALA A 168 6.74 -13.28 13.37
N SER A 169 6.69 -14.50 13.91
CA SER A 169 5.48 -15.02 14.57
C SER A 169 5.81 -15.89 15.77
N ARG A 170 4.87 -15.94 16.71
CA ARG A 170 4.85 -16.89 17.81
C ARG A 170 4.54 -18.34 17.39
N PHE A 171 3.81 -18.51 16.28
CA PHE A 171 3.48 -19.83 15.73
C PHE A 171 4.60 -20.32 14.81
N ASN A 172 4.90 -21.62 14.83
CA ASN A 172 5.99 -22.18 14.03
C ASN A 172 5.53 -22.53 12.60
N PHE A 173 5.29 -21.51 11.77
CA PHE A 173 4.85 -21.72 10.39
C PHE A 173 5.88 -22.47 9.53
N ALA A 174 7.18 -22.42 9.85
CA ALA A 174 8.18 -23.20 9.14
C ALA A 174 8.04 -24.71 9.34
N LEU A 175 7.45 -25.15 10.46
CA LEU A 175 7.15 -26.57 10.64
C LEU A 175 5.93 -26.99 9.80
N GLU A 176 4.94 -26.11 9.67
CA GLU A 176 3.69 -26.38 8.97
C GLU A 176 3.82 -26.24 7.45
N MET A 177 4.64 -25.30 6.98
CA MET A 177 4.81 -24.93 5.56
C MET A 177 6.30 -24.74 5.23
N PRO A 178 7.15 -25.78 5.37
CA PRO A 178 8.60 -25.71 5.17
C PRO A 178 9.03 -25.34 3.74
N GLU A 179 8.16 -25.56 2.75
CA GLU A 179 8.38 -25.18 1.36
C GLU A 179 8.25 -23.66 1.12
N ILE A 180 7.64 -22.95 2.07
CA ILE A 180 7.41 -21.50 2.00
C ILE A 180 8.34 -20.77 2.96
N PHE A 181 8.50 -21.29 4.18
CA PHE A 181 9.22 -20.64 5.26
C PHE A 181 10.53 -21.33 5.59
N ASN A 182 11.57 -20.53 5.74
CA ASN A 182 12.93 -20.95 6.08
C ASN A 182 13.62 -19.86 6.92
N ASP A 183 14.85 -20.11 7.35
CA ASP A 183 15.64 -19.19 8.17
C ASP A 183 15.85 -17.80 7.54
N ASP A 184 15.62 -17.66 6.22
CA ASP A 184 15.76 -16.39 5.51
C ASP A 184 14.52 -15.51 5.52
N ASN A 185 13.32 -16.09 5.62
CA ASN A 185 12.05 -15.35 5.57
C ASN A 185 11.17 -15.58 6.79
N PHE A 186 11.68 -16.25 7.82
CA PHE A 186 10.93 -16.56 9.03
C PHE A 186 11.74 -16.36 10.32
N VAL A 187 11.14 -15.68 11.29
CA VAL A 187 11.67 -15.45 12.64
C VAL A 187 10.67 -16.04 13.63
N TRP A 188 10.94 -17.26 14.08
CA TRP A 188 10.11 -17.89 15.10
C TRP A 188 10.45 -17.35 16.48
N VAL A 189 9.47 -16.75 17.17
CA VAL A 189 9.64 -16.18 18.51
C VAL A 189 8.84 -16.97 19.54
N THR A 190 9.51 -17.72 20.40
CA THR A 190 8.82 -18.58 21.38
C THR A 190 9.68 -18.83 22.62
N ASP A 191 9.02 -19.13 23.74
CA ASP A 191 9.63 -19.69 24.95
C ASP A 191 9.76 -21.23 24.87
N SER A 192 8.98 -21.87 23.98
CA SER A 192 8.90 -23.31 23.83
C SER A 192 10.23 -23.91 23.38
N ILE A 193 10.48 -25.17 23.75
CA ILE A 193 11.70 -25.90 23.40
C ILE A 193 11.68 -26.25 21.90
N GLY A 194 12.77 -25.92 21.19
CA GLY A 194 12.90 -26.19 19.76
C GLY A 194 14.21 -25.67 19.18
N ALA A 195 14.62 -26.23 18.03
CA ALA A 195 15.71 -25.69 17.22
C ALA A 195 15.26 -24.38 16.55
N GLN A 196 16.21 -23.49 16.22
CA GLN A 196 15.96 -22.23 15.48
C GLN A 196 14.97 -21.24 16.13
N ARG A 197 14.63 -21.42 17.41
CA ARG A 197 13.79 -20.48 18.17
C ARG A 197 14.55 -19.21 18.54
N ASN A 198 13.83 -18.10 18.56
CA ASN A 198 14.26 -16.85 19.17
C ASN A 198 13.47 -16.65 20.46
N ARG A 199 14.16 -16.47 21.59
CA ARG A 199 13.47 -16.23 22.86
C ARG A 199 12.94 -14.79 22.90
N PRO A 200 11.70 -14.56 23.41
CA PRO A 200 11.14 -13.22 23.52
C PRO A 200 12.02 -12.23 24.29
N VAL A 201 12.80 -12.71 25.27
CA VAL A 201 13.78 -11.91 26.02
C VAL A 201 14.86 -11.26 25.14
N ASN A 202 15.05 -11.72 23.90
CA ASN A 202 16.03 -11.17 22.96
C ASN A 202 15.39 -10.11 22.03
N LEU A 203 14.75 -9.08 22.59
CA LEU A 203 14.04 -8.04 21.82
C LEU A 203 14.93 -7.42 20.73
N SER A 204 16.15 -7.00 21.09
CA SER A 204 17.10 -6.37 20.15
C SER A 204 17.41 -7.27 18.96
N PHE A 205 17.65 -8.56 19.19
CA PHE A 205 17.93 -9.49 18.11
C PHE A 205 16.73 -9.61 17.14
N ILE A 206 15.52 -9.72 17.68
CA ILE A 206 14.30 -9.85 16.89
C ILE A 206 14.07 -8.59 16.05
N SER A 207 14.13 -7.41 16.67
CA SER A 207 13.92 -6.13 15.97
C SER A 207 15.01 -5.84 14.95
N ASP A 208 16.28 -6.06 15.30
CA ASP A 208 17.41 -5.78 14.41
C ASP A 208 17.40 -6.72 13.19
N THR A 209 17.00 -7.97 13.38
CA THR A 209 16.85 -8.93 12.28
C THR A 209 15.80 -8.44 11.28
N ILE A 210 14.64 -7.99 11.78
CA ILE A 210 13.56 -7.47 10.93
C ILE A 210 14.02 -6.21 10.19
N VAL A 211 14.55 -5.22 10.91
CA VAL A 211 15.02 -3.95 10.34
C VAL A 211 16.11 -4.20 9.29
N LYS A 212 17.11 -5.03 9.60
CA LYS A 212 18.21 -5.33 8.68
C LYS A 212 17.72 -5.94 7.37
N ARG A 213 16.81 -6.92 7.42
CA ARG A 213 16.24 -7.57 6.22
C ARG A 213 15.52 -6.57 5.32
N MET A 214 14.78 -5.63 5.91
CA MET A 214 14.09 -4.57 5.18
C MET A 214 15.09 -3.58 4.55
N LEU A 215 16.07 -3.11 5.32
CA LEU A 215 17.04 -2.13 4.84
C LEU A 215 17.94 -2.66 3.72
N GLU A 216 18.28 -3.97 3.77
CA GLU A 216 19.00 -4.69 2.71
C GLU A 216 18.15 -4.95 1.45
N GLY A 217 16.85 -4.62 1.47
CA GLY A 217 15.94 -4.83 0.34
C GLY A 217 15.61 -6.30 0.08
N LYS A 218 15.90 -7.19 1.04
CA LYS A 218 15.61 -8.63 0.93
C LYS A 218 14.14 -8.96 1.20
N SER A 219 13.44 -8.09 1.91
CA SER A 219 12.04 -8.32 2.29
C SER A 219 11.18 -7.10 1.95
N SER A 220 10.25 -7.29 1.01
CA SER A 220 9.27 -6.27 0.63
C SER A 220 7.97 -6.41 1.41
N VAL A 221 7.58 -7.62 1.82
CA VAL A 221 6.38 -7.87 2.64
C VAL A 221 6.81 -8.37 4.00
N VAL A 222 6.39 -7.69 5.06
CA VAL A 222 6.79 -7.98 6.45
C VAL A 222 5.55 -8.12 7.32
N PHE A 223 5.47 -9.25 8.02
CA PHE A 223 4.42 -9.54 9.00
C PHE A 223 5.03 -9.74 10.37
N VAL A 224 4.45 -9.11 11.39
CA VAL A 224 4.96 -9.19 12.76
C VAL A 224 3.82 -9.49 13.72
N ASP A 225 3.72 -10.76 14.12
CA ASP A 225 2.77 -11.32 15.10
C ASP A 225 3.49 -11.78 16.36
N VAL A 226 4.17 -10.82 17.00
CA VAL A 226 4.93 -11.05 18.23
C VAL A 226 4.84 -9.90 19.22
N PHE A 227 4.14 -8.80 18.90
CA PHE A 227 4.09 -7.62 19.78
C PHE A 227 3.53 -7.97 21.15
N ASP A 228 2.35 -8.60 21.19
CA ASP A 228 1.67 -9.00 22.42
C ASP A 228 2.53 -9.95 23.27
N LEU A 229 3.32 -10.81 22.62
CA LEU A 229 4.26 -11.69 23.32
C LEU A 229 5.43 -10.90 23.91
N LEU A 230 5.98 -9.92 23.18
CA LEU A 230 7.14 -9.16 23.62
C LEU A 230 6.85 -8.26 24.82
N ILE A 231 5.67 -7.65 24.90
CA ILE A 231 5.29 -6.80 26.04
C ILE A 231 5.07 -7.59 27.35
N VAL A 232 4.94 -8.92 27.27
CA VAL A 232 4.93 -9.78 28.47
C VAL A 232 6.33 -9.91 29.07
N TYR A 233 7.38 -9.77 28.25
CA TYR A 233 8.78 -9.98 28.65
C TYR A 233 9.57 -8.68 28.83
N HIS A 234 9.07 -7.56 28.32
CA HIS A 234 9.75 -6.27 28.30
C HIS A 234 8.79 -5.15 28.64
N GLU A 235 9.32 -4.03 29.13
CA GLU A 235 8.54 -2.82 29.33
C GLU A 235 7.95 -2.31 28.00
N PHE A 236 6.70 -1.85 28.03
CA PHE A 236 5.98 -1.40 26.83
C PHE A 236 6.80 -0.40 25.99
N PHE A 237 7.45 0.58 26.63
CA PHE A 237 8.21 1.62 25.94
C PHE A 237 9.44 1.08 25.19
N GLU A 238 10.02 -0.04 25.64
CA GLU A 238 11.14 -0.68 24.95
C GLU A 238 10.65 -1.38 23.68
N VAL A 239 9.55 -2.14 23.79
CA VAL A 239 8.93 -2.81 22.63
C VAL A 239 8.40 -1.79 21.62
N ALA A 240 7.74 -0.73 22.09
CA ALA A 240 7.23 0.34 21.24
C ALA A 240 8.36 1.02 20.46
N ARG A 241 9.50 1.32 21.11
CA ARG A 241 10.66 1.90 20.42
C ARG A 241 11.22 0.97 19.34
N ALA A 242 11.30 -0.34 19.62
CA ALA A 242 11.73 -1.31 18.63
C ALA A 242 10.78 -1.37 17.42
N PHE A 243 9.46 -1.32 17.65
CA PHE A 243 8.48 -1.31 16.57
C PHE A 243 8.48 0.01 15.77
N GLU A 244 8.73 1.15 16.41
CA GLU A 244 8.93 2.43 15.69
C GLU A 244 10.13 2.37 14.72
N GLN A 245 11.20 1.65 15.07
CA GLN A 245 12.32 1.42 14.15
C GLN A 245 11.90 0.54 12.96
N ILE A 246 11.13 -0.53 13.20
CA ILE A 246 10.58 -1.38 12.14
C ILE A 246 9.66 -0.58 11.20
N LYS A 247 8.77 0.25 11.75
CA LYS A 247 7.91 1.15 10.98
C LYS A 247 8.70 2.13 10.13
N SER A 248 9.74 2.73 10.71
CA SER A 248 10.61 3.68 10.01
C SER A 248 11.32 3.00 8.84
N ALA A 249 11.84 1.79 9.03
CA ALA A 249 12.44 0.99 7.96
C ALA A 249 11.42 0.65 6.85
N ALA A 250 10.18 0.33 7.21
CA ALA A 250 9.11 0.06 6.23
C ALA A 250 8.84 1.27 5.33
N ILE A 251 8.72 2.45 5.94
CA ILE A 251 8.44 3.69 5.23
C ILE A 251 9.61 4.06 4.33
N GLU A 252 10.85 3.98 4.83
CA GLU A 252 12.06 4.31 4.07
C GLU A 252 12.20 3.41 2.83
N LYS A 253 11.95 2.11 2.98
CA LYS A 253 12.15 1.11 1.92
C LYS A 253 10.91 0.87 1.07
N ASN A 254 9.81 1.56 1.35
CA ASN A 254 8.50 1.30 0.75
C ASN A 254 8.06 -0.16 0.88
N SER A 255 8.37 -0.81 2.00
CA SER A 255 7.91 -2.17 2.31
C SER A 255 6.45 -2.17 2.74
N TYR A 256 5.76 -3.28 2.52
CA TYR A 256 4.42 -3.56 3.02
C TYR A 256 4.57 -4.16 4.43
N LEU A 257 4.20 -3.40 5.47
CA LEU A 257 4.32 -3.84 6.86
C LEU A 257 2.94 -4.04 7.48
N ILE A 258 2.69 -5.23 8.02
CA ILE A 258 1.47 -5.54 8.78
C ILE A 258 1.87 -6.02 10.18
N LEU A 259 1.40 -5.31 11.18
CA LEU A 259 1.61 -5.61 12.60
C LEU A 259 0.35 -6.28 13.16
N VAL A 260 0.53 -7.31 13.99
CA VAL A 260 -0.58 -7.95 14.70
C VAL A 260 -0.46 -7.69 16.19
N PHE A 261 -1.51 -7.13 16.75
CA PHE A 261 -1.66 -6.96 18.18
C PHE A 261 -3.12 -6.77 18.55
N SER A 262 -3.49 -7.20 19.75
CA SER A 262 -4.83 -7.01 20.31
C SER A 262 -4.96 -5.68 21.06
N ASP A 263 -6.11 -5.03 20.94
CA ASP A 263 -6.49 -3.88 21.78
C ASP A 263 -6.60 -4.26 23.27
N ASN A 264 -6.80 -5.55 23.59
CA ASN A 264 -6.86 -6.05 24.95
C ASN A 264 -5.47 -6.32 25.57
N ALA A 265 -4.40 -6.28 24.78
CA ALA A 265 -3.05 -6.58 25.25
C ALA A 265 -2.40 -5.41 26.01
N MET A 266 -2.96 -4.21 25.90
CA MET A 266 -2.41 -2.97 26.45
C MET A 266 -3.52 -1.98 26.81
N ASP A 267 -3.21 -0.94 27.57
CA ASP A 267 -4.20 0.11 27.85
C ASP A 267 -4.49 0.99 26.62
N SER A 268 -5.57 1.78 26.67
CA SER A 268 -6.01 2.60 25.53
C SER A 268 -5.01 3.67 25.11
N ILE A 269 -4.18 4.17 26.04
CA ILE A 269 -3.15 5.17 25.75
C ILE A 269 -2.00 4.50 25.02
N GLN A 270 -1.53 3.35 25.52
CA GLN A 270 -0.51 2.52 24.90
C GLN A 270 -0.93 2.07 23.49
N PHE A 271 -2.17 1.61 23.34
CA PHE A 271 -2.73 1.23 22.06
C PHE A 271 -2.74 2.42 21.08
N GLY A 272 -3.19 3.59 21.51
CA GLY A 272 -3.16 4.81 20.70
C GLY A 272 -1.75 5.26 20.31
N GLN A 273 -0.75 5.01 21.17
CA GLN A 273 0.65 5.31 20.88
C GLN A 273 1.21 4.37 19.80
N ILE A 274 1.00 3.06 19.92
CA ILE A 274 1.56 2.09 18.97
C ILE A 274 0.80 2.06 17.63
N THR A 275 -0.48 2.42 17.60
CA THR A 275 -1.25 2.52 16.34
C THR A 275 -1.11 3.87 15.67
N ARG A 276 -0.43 4.83 16.29
CA ARG A 276 -0.19 6.14 15.69
C ARG A 276 0.52 5.96 14.34
N PHE A 277 -0.03 6.60 13.31
CA PHE A 277 0.42 6.52 11.92
C PHE A 277 0.30 5.15 11.25
N CYS A 278 -0.38 4.19 11.90
CA CYS A 278 -0.79 2.94 11.27
C CYS A 278 -2.20 3.08 10.69
N GLN A 279 -2.47 2.33 9.63
CA GLN A 279 -3.83 2.12 9.13
C GLN A 279 -4.36 0.80 9.63
N GLU A 280 -5.61 0.78 10.08
CA GLU A 280 -6.24 -0.47 10.45
C GLU A 280 -6.57 -1.26 9.17
N TRP A 281 -6.15 -2.54 9.13
CA TRP A 281 -6.44 -3.45 8.05
C TRP A 281 -7.40 -4.53 8.53
N GLN A 282 -8.64 -4.47 8.06
CA GLN A 282 -9.72 -5.42 8.36
C GLN A 282 -10.27 -5.97 7.05
N PRO A 283 -9.64 -7.00 6.46
CA PRO A 283 -10.15 -7.60 5.24
C PRO A 283 -11.42 -8.40 5.54
N GLU A 284 -12.49 -8.20 4.77
CA GLU A 284 -13.67 -9.10 4.81
C GLU A 284 -13.34 -10.46 4.19
N SER A 285 -12.60 -10.45 3.08
CA SER A 285 -12.04 -11.62 2.41
C SER A 285 -10.81 -11.22 1.61
N ILE A 286 -10.05 -12.21 1.15
CA ILE A 286 -8.92 -11.98 0.25
C ILE A 286 -9.40 -12.18 -1.19
N GLU A 287 -9.22 -11.15 -2.00
CA GLU A 287 -9.60 -11.16 -3.41
C GLU A 287 -8.39 -11.48 -4.28
N ASP A 288 -8.53 -12.43 -5.20
CA ASP A 288 -7.52 -12.72 -6.22
C ASP A 288 -7.66 -11.79 -7.42
N LEU A 289 -6.59 -11.65 -8.21
CA LEU A 289 -6.65 -10.93 -9.48
C LEU A 289 -7.60 -11.63 -10.44
N GLU A 290 -8.26 -10.87 -11.30
CA GLU A 290 -9.11 -11.45 -12.34
C GLU A 290 -8.26 -12.38 -13.23
N MET A 291 -8.67 -13.65 -13.33
CA MET A 291 -7.96 -14.61 -14.19
C MET A 291 -8.01 -14.11 -15.63
N ARG A 292 -6.83 -13.91 -16.23
CA ARG A 292 -6.72 -13.69 -17.67
C ARG A 292 -7.18 -14.96 -18.38
N GLY A 293 -8.38 -14.92 -18.98
CA GLY A 293 -8.78 -15.87 -20.02
C GLY A 293 -7.92 -15.72 -21.26
#